data_AF-A0A2S6CV35-F1
#
_entry.id   AF-A0A2S6CV35-F1
#
_cell.length_a   1.000
_cell.length_b   1.000
_cell.length_c   1.000
_cell.angle_alpha   90.00
_cell.angle_beta   90.00
_cell.angle_gamma   90.00
#
_symmetry.space_group_name_H-M   'P 1'
#
loop_
_entity.id
_entity.type
_entity.pdbx_description
1 polymer ?
#
loop_
_entity_poly.entity_id
_entity_poly.type
_entity_poly.pdbx_seq_one_letter_code
_entity_poly.pdbx_strand_id
1 'polypeptide(L)'
;MKQITKPKLAFFQYRFGEKLPEFMHIFRQHHVKCLSEFFEVIVIQKNCDYQEICDKYQPDLTLFEMLSGIEQKTCQKLKITNIQACPEIPKLGFHNADAWCEARAGFLSDMEHWGIETIFSICTTAAERIPEIADNLFVWPNFVDADIYRDYGESKIIPVLLTGGKSGLYPWRQKIHNLIFEYYPTLICPHNSFSSGSTAWQVIYGEQYARTINASWIVPSCGTVVKEIVRKHFEIPASKSCLITEKSPSLEAAGFIDMENCVFADEHDILEKLYYLFQHIDEIERITNAGYQLVHSHHTLKQRDQIFQWFNLYKNLKPNQNIVQTNPFEPLIVVEKSSGIRSSHIICNGLDIVLLRQGDEKLWAGKYDEAEALYLKSLDMNSVPETKFRLALCNLYQGNAKTALDWIVQPIQYTLEQYNAFDPDPVEWAYCIISLLCLGKFDEAVKHSNQFPCLSHPELDHTRWVIDFLKHGGDIPPFQQNEQLRYRYTIHQLPSISFNKWVENLCIILNSCQQLALAELLTKYLTLQAYSFNQTKNINDRNNEVLMKQATAIHLNWFTNLPVISEIAYMLNPYPFRNKFIVRLKKKLKSKIQYFAITLIRNISKI
;
A
#
# COMPACT_ATOMS: atom_id res chain seq x y z
N MET A 1 20.05 -29.16 -30.54
CA MET A 1 19.59 -28.21 -29.51
C MET A 1 18.81 -28.99 -28.48
N LYS A 2 19.18 -28.97 -27.19
CA LYS A 2 18.32 -29.54 -26.14
C LYS A 2 17.04 -28.70 -26.15
N GLN A 3 15.90 -29.33 -26.42
CA GLN A 3 14.59 -28.68 -26.31
C GLN A 3 14.43 -28.27 -24.85
N ILE A 4 14.54 -26.96 -24.57
CA ILE A 4 14.31 -26.44 -23.22
C ILE A 4 12.80 -26.54 -23.01
N THR A 5 12.37 -27.51 -22.19
CA THR A 5 10.97 -27.63 -21.81
C THR A 5 10.62 -26.49 -20.86
N LYS A 6 9.71 -25.61 -21.28
CA LYS A 6 9.21 -24.52 -20.44
C LYS A 6 8.34 -25.10 -19.31
N PRO A 7 8.39 -24.54 -18.08
CA PRO A 7 7.44 -24.92 -17.04
C PRO A 7 6.02 -24.55 -17.42
N LYS A 8 5.04 -25.31 -16.93
CA LYS A 8 3.63 -25.10 -17.21
C LYS A 8 3.02 -24.10 -16.24
N LEU A 9 2.35 -23.08 -16.79
CA LEU A 9 1.63 -22.06 -16.02
C LEU A 9 0.13 -22.15 -16.30
N ALA A 10 -0.67 -22.51 -15.30
CA ALA A 10 -2.12 -22.34 -15.40
C ALA A 10 -2.50 -20.91 -15.00
N PHE A 11 -2.97 -20.13 -15.96
CA PHE A 11 -3.35 -18.74 -15.78
C PHE A 11 -4.87 -18.58 -15.73
N PHE A 12 -5.41 -18.33 -14.54
CA PHE A 12 -6.82 -18.12 -14.29
C PHE A 12 -7.18 -16.66 -14.56
N GLN A 13 -7.88 -16.43 -15.65
CA GLN A 13 -8.33 -15.11 -16.09
C GLN A 13 -9.85 -14.98 -15.97
N TYR A 14 -10.32 -13.76 -15.80
CA TYR A 14 -11.75 -13.49 -15.87
C TYR A 14 -12.31 -13.92 -17.23
N ARG A 15 -13.58 -14.34 -17.25
CA ARG A 15 -14.27 -14.59 -18.50
C ARG A 15 -14.64 -13.25 -19.14
N PHE A 16 -14.01 -12.93 -20.26
CA PHE A 16 -14.32 -11.71 -21.01
C PHE A 16 -15.66 -11.83 -21.73
N GLY A 17 -16.54 -10.84 -21.56
CA GLY A 17 -17.82 -10.76 -22.26
C GLY A 17 -17.66 -10.15 -23.65
N GLU A 18 -18.64 -10.41 -24.52
CA GLU A 18 -18.66 -9.95 -25.93
C GLU A 18 -18.68 -8.43 -26.10
N LYS A 19 -19.01 -7.68 -25.04
CA LYS A 19 -19.07 -6.21 -25.03
C LYS A 19 -17.75 -5.55 -24.62
N LEU A 20 -16.73 -6.34 -24.29
CA LEU A 20 -15.43 -5.78 -23.95
C LEU A 20 -14.78 -5.16 -25.20
N PRO A 21 -14.29 -3.91 -25.16
CA PRO A 21 -13.66 -3.29 -26.32
C PRO A 21 -12.44 -4.09 -26.82
N GLU A 22 -12.24 -4.14 -28.14
CA GLU A 22 -11.19 -4.96 -28.76
C GLU A 22 -9.78 -4.62 -28.28
N PHE A 23 -9.49 -3.32 -28.07
CA PHE A 23 -8.18 -2.91 -27.55
C PHE A 23 -7.90 -3.46 -26.14
N MET A 24 -8.92 -3.69 -25.31
CA MET A 24 -8.76 -4.33 -24.00
C MET A 24 -8.46 -5.83 -24.17
N HIS A 25 -9.09 -6.50 -25.13
CA HIS A 25 -8.74 -7.90 -25.45
C HIS A 25 -7.27 -8.03 -25.84
N ILE A 26 -6.76 -7.10 -26.66
CA ILE A 26 -5.35 -7.06 -27.06
C ILE A 26 -4.43 -6.90 -25.85
N PHE A 27 -4.76 -6.01 -24.91
CA PHE A 27 -3.96 -5.84 -23.69
C PHE A 27 -3.88 -7.12 -22.86
N ARG A 28 -4.97 -7.89 -22.77
CA ARG A 28 -4.99 -9.17 -22.05
C ARG A 28 -4.19 -10.25 -22.79
N GLN A 29 -4.29 -10.27 -24.12
CA GLN A 29 -3.48 -11.17 -24.96
C GLN A 29 -1.98 -10.88 -24.83
N HIS A 30 -1.58 -9.62 -24.65
CA HIS A 30 -0.17 -9.27 -24.43
C HIS A 30 0.41 -9.88 -23.15
N HIS A 31 -0.36 -9.99 -22.06
CA HIS A 31 0.10 -10.69 -20.86
C HIS A 31 0.33 -12.18 -21.14
N VAL A 32 -0.58 -12.83 -21.85
CA VAL A 32 -0.42 -14.23 -22.27
C VAL A 32 0.79 -14.39 -23.19
N LYS A 33 0.97 -13.50 -24.18
CA LYS A 33 2.13 -13.49 -25.09
C LYS A 33 3.44 -13.35 -24.31
N CYS A 34 3.50 -12.41 -23.36
CA CYS A 34 4.66 -12.19 -22.51
C CYS A 34 4.99 -13.41 -21.64
N LEU A 35 4.00 -13.98 -20.95
CA LEU A 35 4.21 -15.18 -20.14
C LEU A 35 4.66 -16.37 -21.01
N SER A 36 4.18 -16.45 -22.26
CA SER A 36 4.54 -17.49 -23.21
C SER A 36 6.01 -17.45 -23.66
N GLU A 37 6.73 -16.35 -23.45
CA GLU A 37 8.18 -16.31 -23.64
C GLU A 37 8.90 -17.26 -22.67
N PHE A 38 8.35 -17.44 -21.45
CA PHE A 38 9.00 -18.13 -20.34
C PHE A 38 8.30 -19.43 -19.92
N PHE A 39 6.99 -19.53 -20.13
CA PHE A 39 6.14 -20.64 -19.71
C PHE A 39 5.41 -21.30 -20.88
N GLU A 40 4.99 -22.55 -20.70
CA GLU A 40 3.87 -23.13 -21.44
C GLU A 40 2.57 -22.67 -20.76
N VAL A 41 1.88 -21.68 -21.33
CA VAL A 41 0.74 -21.02 -20.69
C VAL A 41 -0.57 -21.73 -21.05
N ILE A 42 -1.31 -22.15 -20.02
CA ILE A 42 -2.65 -22.71 -20.11
C ILE A 42 -3.64 -21.69 -19.55
N VAL A 43 -4.43 -21.07 -20.42
CA VAL A 43 -5.40 -20.05 -20.02
C VAL A 43 -6.72 -20.71 -19.58
N ILE A 44 -7.16 -20.40 -18.36
CA ILE A 44 -8.43 -20.87 -17.77
C ILE A 44 -9.37 -19.66 -17.66
N GLN A 45 -10.47 -19.67 -18.43
CA GLN A 45 -11.46 -18.59 -18.51
C GLN A 45 -12.90 -19.07 -18.25
N LYS A 46 -13.04 -20.15 -17.48
CA LYS A 46 -14.33 -20.72 -17.11
C LYS A 46 -14.32 -21.17 -15.65
N ASN A 47 -15.51 -21.19 -15.05
CA ASN A 47 -15.71 -21.80 -13.74
C ASN A 47 -15.17 -23.22 -13.75
N CYS A 48 -14.50 -23.60 -12.68
CA CYS A 48 -13.79 -24.87 -12.62
C CYS A 48 -13.59 -25.35 -11.17
N ASP A 49 -13.22 -26.61 -11.09
CA ASP A 49 -12.62 -27.22 -9.91
C ASP A 49 -11.09 -27.13 -10.04
N TYR A 50 -10.41 -26.63 -9.00
CA TYR A 50 -8.97 -26.45 -9.04
C TYR A 50 -8.20 -27.78 -9.08
N GLN A 51 -8.67 -28.82 -8.37
CA GLN A 51 -8.06 -30.15 -8.40
C GLN A 51 -8.15 -30.74 -9.81
N GLU A 52 -9.29 -30.64 -10.48
CA GLU A 52 -9.45 -31.14 -11.86
C GLU A 52 -8.49 -30.44 -12.84
N ILE A 53 -8.27 -29.13 -12.67
CA ILE A 53 -7.28 -28.38 -13.48
C ILE A 53 -5.87 -28.90 -13.21
N CYS A 54 -5.52 -29.13 -11.94
CA CYS A 54 -4.22 -29.67 -11.56
C CYS A 54 -3.99 -31.07 -12.11
N ASP A 55 -4.97 -31.97 -11.98
CA ASP A 55 -4.89 -33.34 -12.48
C ASP A 55 -4.73 -33.40 -13.99
N LYS A 56 -5.49 -32.56 -14.70
CA LYS A 56 -5.52 -32.55 -16.17
C LYS A 56 -4.25 -31.98 -16.78
N TYR A 57 -3.78 -30.84 -16.27
CA TYR A 57 -2.71 -30.08 -16.92
C TYR A 57 -1.34 -30.25 -16.25
N GLN A 58 -1.32 -30.67 -14.98
CA GLN A 58 -0.13 -30.80 -14.15
C GLN A 58 0.72 -29.52 -14.18
N PRO A 59 0.16 -28.36 -13.75
CA PRO A 59 0.88 -27.09 -13.80
C PRO A 59 2.02 -27.07 -12.76
N ASP A 60 3.12 -26.43 -13.11
CA ASP A 60 4.20 -26.13 -12.16
C ASP A 60 3.90 -24.91 -11.29
N LEU A 61 3.09 -23.99 -11.82
CA LEU A 61 2.74 -22.71 -11.21
C LEU A 61 1.31 -22.33 -11.59
N THR A 62 0.61 -21.67 -10.68
CA THR A 62 -0.71 -21.10 -10.97
C THR A 62 -0.75 -19.61 -10.69
N LEU A 63 -1.42 -18.85 -11.56
CA LEU A 63 -1.54 -17.40 -11.50
C LEU A 63 -3.02 -17.01 -11.55
N PHE A 64 -3.47 -16.19 -10.60
CA PHE A 64 -4.87 -15.80 -10.45
C PHE A 64 -5.03 -14.31 -10.71
N GLU A 65 -5.65 -13.97 -11.84
CA GLU A 65 -5.89 -12.59 -12.24
C GLU A 65 -7.04 -11.97 -11.45
N MET A 66 -6.85 -10.72 -11.06
CA MET A 66 -7.90 -9.80 -10.67
C MET A 66 -7.93 -8.62 -11.64
N LEU A 67 -9.15 -8.17 -11.99
CA LEU A 67 -9.40 -7.06 -12.89
C LEU A 67 -10.01 -5.86 -12.20
N SER A 68 -9.84 -4.69 -12.83
CA SER A 68 -10.41 -3.43 -12.36
C SER A 68 -11.95 -3.41 -12.38
N GLY A 69 -12.54 -2.59 -11.53
CA GLY A 69 -14.01 -2.46 -11.41
C GLY A 69 -14.76 -1.96 -12.63
N ILE A 70 -14.10 -1.16 -13.48
CA ILE A 70 -14.69 -0.69 -14.73
C ILE A 70 -14.96 -1.87 -15.67
N GLU A 71 -14.10 -2.88 -15.63
CA GLU A 71 -14.16 -4.07 -16.50
C GLU A 71 -15.06 -5.16 -15.94
N GLN A 72 -15.38 -5.16 -14.63
CA GLN A 72 -16.28 -6.14 -14.00
C GLN A 72 -17.72 -6.05 -14.53
N LYS A 73 -18.10 -4.95 -15.18
CA LYS A 73 -19.39 -4.83 -15.87
C LYS A 73 -19.47 -5.67 -17.15
N THR A 74 -18.33 -5.98 -17.74
CA THR A 74 -18.23 -6.73 -19.00
C THR A 74 -17.47 -8.05 -18.85
N CYS A 75 -16.81 -8.27 -17.71
CA CYS A 75 -16.03 -9.46 -17.41
C CYS A 75 -16.58 -10.17 -16.17
N GLN A 76 -16.63 -11.49 -16.22
CA GLN A 76 -17.15 -12.31 -15.12
C GLN A 76 -16.00 -12.97 -14.36
N LYS A 77 -15.95 -12.73 -13.04
CA LYS A 77 -15.06 -13.42 -12.11
C LYS A 77 -15.33 -14.93 -12.12
N LEU A 78 -14.26 -15.73 -12.11
CA LEU A 78 -14.39 -17.18 -12.10
C LEU A 78 -14.87 -17.67 -10.72
N LYS A 79 -15.79 -18.64 -10.73
CA LYS A 79 -16.07 -19.48 -9.56
C LYS A 79 -15.11 -20.67 -9.58
N ILE A 80 -14.20 -20.69 -8.62
CA ILE A 80 -13.18 -21.73 -8.47
C ILE A 80 -13.48 -22.50 -7.18
N THR A 81 -13.67 -23.80 -7.30
CA THR A 81 -13.91 -24.71 -6.17
C THR A 81 -12.66 -25.53 -5.86
N ASN A 82 -12.57 -26.10 -4.65
CA ASN A 82 -11.42 -26.89 -4.20
C ASN A 82 -10.06 -26.17 -4.33
N ILE A 83 -10.04 -24.86 -4.13
CA ILE A 83 -8.83 -24.02 -4.30
C ILE A 83 -7.66 -24.42 -3.39
N GLN A 84 -7.94 -25.02 -2.23
CA GLN A 84 -6.92 -25.48 -1.28
C GLN A 84 -6.29 -26.83 -1.66
N ALA A 85 -6.74 -27.44 -2.76
CA ALA A 85 -6.15 -28.67 -3.27
C ALA A 85 -4.73 -28.42 -3.83
N CYS A 86 -3.96 -29.50 -4.02
CA CYS A 86 -2.57 -29.48 -4.49
C CYS A 86 -1.70 -28.38 -3.81
N PRO A 87 -1.50 -28.42 -2.48
CA PRO A 87 -0.75 -27.39 -1.75
C PRO A 87 0.71 -27.28 -2.18
N GLU A 88 1.26 -28.31 -2.84
CA GLU A 88 2.60 -28.33 -3.41
C GLU A 88 2.76 -27.45 -4.65
N ILE A 89 1.66 -27.09 -5.33
CA ILE A 89 1.70 -26.21 -6.50
C ILE A 89 1.60 -24.75 -6.04
N PRO A 90 2.65 -23.92 -6.26
CA PRO A 90 2.63 -22.53 -5.86
C PRO A 90 1.53 -21.75 -6.58
N LYS A 91 0.92 -20.82 -5.83
CA LYS A 91 -0.17 -19.95 -6.27
C LYS A 91 0.27 -18.49 -6.15
N LEU A 92 0.07 -17.73 -7.22
CA LEU A 92 0.39 -16.30 -7.28
C LEU A 92 -0.85 -15.48 -7.58
N GLY A 93 -0.99 -14.34 -6.90
CA GLY A 93 -1.99 -13.34 -7.21
C GLY A 93 -1.49 -12.39 -8.28
N PHE A 94 -2.35 -11.97 -9.20
CA PHE A 94 -2.03 -10.97 -10.20
C PHE A 94 -3.02 -9.80 -10.15
N HIS A 95 -2.59 -8.71 -9.53
CA HIS A 95 -3.30 -7.43 -9.48
C HIS A 95 -3.12 -6.70 -10.83
N ASN A 96 -3.99 -7.04 -11.78
CA ASN A 96 -4.07 -6.45 -13.13
C ASN A 96 -5.11 -5.32 -13.14
N ALA A 97 -4.87 -4.31 -12.30
CA ALA A 97 -5.68 -3.12 -12.17
C ALA A 97 -4.81 -1.93 -11.75
N ASP A 98 -5.35 -0.73 -11.92
CA ASP A 98 -4.72 0.48 -11.39
C ASP A 98 -4.51 0.38 -9.87
N ALA A 99 -3.41 0.92 -9.37
CA ALA A 99 -3.06 0.90 -7.95
C ALA A 99 -4.13 1.52 -7.04
N TRP A 100 -5.00 2.39 -7.59
CA TRP A 100 -6.11 3.08 -6.92
C TRP A 100 -7.50 2.49 -7.24
N CYS A 101 -7.60 1.33 -7.91
CA CYS A 101 -8.86 0.64 -8.17
C CYS A 101 -9.68 0.28 -6.91
N GLU A 102 -11.00 0.48 -6.91
CA GLU A 102 -11.90 0.12 -5.78
C GLU A 102 -11.90 -1.39 -5.46
N ALA A 103 -11.52 -2.23 -6.42
CA ALA A 103 -11.50 -3.68 -6.29
C ALA A 103 -10.39 -4.27 -5.42
N ARG A 104 -9.47 -3.45 -4.89
CA ARG A 104 -8.40 -3.92 -4.00
C ARG A 104 -8.90 -4.66 -2.76
N ALA A 105 -9.93 -4.17 -2.09
CA ALA A 105 -10.45 -4.79 -0.88
C ALA A 105 -10.98 -6.22 -1.16
N GLY A 106 -11.71 -6.39 -2.26
CA GLY A 106 -12.17 -7.69 -2.70
C GLY A 106 -11.05 -8.61 -3.17
N PHE A 107 -10.00 -8.05 -3.79
CA PHE A 107 -8.81 -8.82 -4.15
C PHE A 107 -8.11 -9.40 -2.92
N LEU A 108 -7.93 -8.60 -1.86
CA LEU A 108 -7.34 -9.08 -0.60
C LEU A 108 -8.19 -10.18 0.05
N SER A 109 -9.52 -10.05 -0.01
CA SER A 109 -10.46 -11.11 0.44
C SER A 109 -10.24 -12.41 -0.34
N ASP A 110 -10.12 -12.35 -1.67
CA ASP A 110 -9.85 -13.54 -2.48
C ASP A 110 -8.50 -14.18 -2.17
N MET A 111 -7.44 -13.37 -2.07
CA MET A 111 -6.08 -13.89 -1.81
C MET A 111 -6.02 -14.63 -0.47
N GLU A 112 -6.66 -14.10 0.57
CA GLU A 112 -6.75 -14.78 1.87
C GLU A 112 -7.52 -16.10 1.77
N HIS A 113 -8.72 -16.11 1.17
CA HIS A 113 -9.54 -17.31 1.02
C HIS A 113 -8.88 -18.38 0.14
N TRP A 114 -8.05 -17.97 -0.81
CA TRP A 114 -7.31 -18.85 -1.70
C TRP A 114 -5.95 -19.27 -1.15
N GLY A 115 -5.53 -18.74 0.02
CA GLY A 115 -4.23 -19.04 0.62
C GLY A 115 -3.05 -18.51 -0.21
N ILE A 116 -3.24 -17.40 -0.92
CA ILE A 116 -2.25 -16.78 -1.80
C ILE A 116 -1.59 -15.61 -1.07
N GLU A 117 -0.27 -15.66 -0.93
CA GLU A 117 0.48 -14.63 -0.21
C GLU A 117 1.31 -13.75 -1.14
N THR A 118 1.86 -14.33 -2.20
CA THR A 118 2.70 -13.60 -3.15
C THR A 118 1.85 -13.00 -4.25
N ILE A 119 1.97 -11.70 -4.44
CA ILE A 119 1.18 -10.92 -5.39
C ILE A 119 2.12 -10.23 -6.37
N PHE A 120 1.76 -10.25 -7.65
CA PHE A 120 2.36 -9.41 -8.68
C PHE A 120 1.38 -8.32 -9.09
N SER A 121 1.86 -7.10 -9.33
CA SER A 121 1.05 -6.01 -9.89
C SER A 121 1.73 -5.33 -11.06
N ILE A 122 0.94 -4.87 -12.03
CA ILE A 122 1.43 -4.05 -13.14
C ILE A 122 1.84 -2.62 -12.73
N CYS A 123 1.35 -2.14 -11.59
CA CYS A 123 1.57 -0.78 -11.12
C CYS A 123 2.81 -0.69 -10.21
N THR A 124 3.74 0.20 -10.54
CA THR A 124 4.92 0.45 -9.70
C THR A 124 4.56 1.11 -8.36
N THR A 125 3.41 1.78 -8.31
CA THR A 125 2.89 2.48 -7.12
C THR A 125 1.96 1.62 -6.24
N ALA A 126 1.76 0.34 -6.58
CA ALA A 126 0.81 -0.53 -5.87
C ALA A 126 1.13 -0.65 -4.36
N ALA A 127 2.41 -0.77 -3.99
CA ALA A 127 2.82 -0.86 -2.59
C ALA A 127 2.59 0.44 -1.80
N GLU A 128 2.56 1.61 -2.45
CA GLU A 128 2.21 2.88 -1.81
C GLU A 128 0.73 2.90 -1.36
N ARG A 129 -0.12 2.11 -2.04
CA ARG A 129 -1.56 2.01 -1.80
C ARG A 129 -1.94 0.86 -0.88
N ILE A 130 -1.17 -0.23 -0.89
CA ILE A 130 -1.41 -1.42 -0.08
C ILE A 130 -0.15 -1.78 0.71
N PRO A 131 0.30 -0.91 1.62
CA PRO A 131 1.58 -1.10 2.31
C PRO A 131 1.61 -2.37 3.16
N GLU A 132 0.46 -2.87 3.62
CA GLU A 132 0.41 -4.07 4.47
C GLU A 132 0.86 -5.35 3.75
N ILE A 133 0.77 -5.39 2.42
CA ILE A 133 1.27 -6.51 1.61
C ILE A 133 2.60 -6.21 0.91
N ALA A 134 3.21 -5.05 1.17
CA ALA A 134 4.39 -4.58 0.44
C ALA A 134 5.53 -5.62 0.40
N ASP A 135 5.81 -6.26 1.53
CA ASP A 135 6.87 -7.28 1.64
C ASP A 135 6.63 -8.50 0.72
N ASN A 136 5.38 -8.79 0.34
CA ASN A 136 5.00 -9.90 -0.56
C ASN A 136 4.45 -9.44 -1.92
N LEU A 137 4.54 -8.13 -2.21
CA LEU A 137 4.05 -7.51 -3.43
C LEU A 137 5.23 -7.21 -4.36
N PHE A 138 5.21 -7.85 -5.53
CA PHE A 138 6.18 -7.67 -6.58
C PHE A 138 5.57 -6.87 -7.72
N VAL A 139 6.36 -6.00 -8.35
CA VAL A 139 5.96 -5.31 -9.56
C VAL A 139 6.34 -6.17 -10.77
N TRP A 140 5.37 -6.42 -11.65
CA TRP A 140 5.56 -6.93 -13.00
C TRP A 140 5.19 -5.81 -13.98
N PRO A 141 6.13 -4.88 -14.28
CA PRO A 141 5.79 -3.60 -14.89
C PRO A 141 5.21 -3.75 -16.29
N ASN A 142 4.49 -2.72 -16.73
CA ASN A 142 4.08 -2.57 -18.13
C ASN A 142 5.27 -2.73 -19.11
N PHE A 143 4.94 -3.13 -20.34
CA PHE A 143 5.89 -3.41 -21.41
C PHE A 143 5.27 -3.19 -22.79
N VAL A 144 6.10 -3.21 -23.82
CA VAL A 144 5.68 -3.16 -25.22
C VAL A 144 5.85 -4.50 -25.93
N ASP A 145 4.97 -4.75 -26.89
CA ASP A 145 5.17 -5.76 -27.90
C ASP A 145 5.97 -5.16 -29.06
N ALA A 146 7.24 -5.55 -29.19
CA ALA A 146 8.16 -5.01 -30.19
C ALA A 146 7.77 -5.39 -31.64
N ASP A 147 6.87 -6.36 -31.83
CA ASP A 147 6.36 -6.68 -33.18
C ASP A 147 5.38 -5.60 -33.67
N ILE A 148 4.67 -4.95 -32.73
CA ILE A 148 3.68 -3.90 -32.98
C ILE A 148 4.31 -2.51 -32.80
N TYR A 149 5.02 -2.26 -31.71
CA TYR A 149 5.61 -0.95 -31.41
C TYR A 149 7.07 -0.95 -31.84
N ARG A 150 7.28 -0.54 -33.09
CA ARG A 150 8.59 -0.50 -33.75
C ARG A 150 8.67 0.68 -34.71
N ASP A 151 9.85 0.86 -35.29
CA ASP A 151 10.02 1.80 -36.39
C ASP A 151 9.33 1.25 -37.66
N TYR A 152 8.35 2.01 -38.17
CA TYR A 152 7.66 1.71 -39.42
C TYR A 152 8.21 2.51 -40.60
N GLY A 153 9.14 3.44 -40.36
CA GLY A 153 9.67 4.34 -41.39
C GLY A 153 8.65 5.37 -41.87
N GLU A 154 7.64 5.70 -41.06
CA GLU A 154 6.63 6.70 -41.39
C GLU A 154 7.26 8.10 -41.46
N SER A 155 6.82 8.90 -42.44
CA SER A 155 7.19 10.31 -42.51
C SER A 155 6.63 11.08 -41.31
N LYS A 156 7.47 11.92 -40.69
CA LYS A 156 7.11 12.74 -39.52
C LYS A 156 6.22 13.94 -39.87
N ILE A 157 4.96 13.67 -40.20
CA ILE A 157 3.98 14.66 -40.67
C ILE A 157 3.12 15.26 -39.55
N ILE A 158 3.12 14.66 -38.36
CA ILE A 158 2.36 15.16 -37.20
C ILE A 158 3.33 15.87 -36.24
N PRO A 159 3.27 17.21 -36.06
CA PRO A 159 4.16 17.90 -35.14
C PRO A 159 3.94 17.46 -33.69
N VAL A 160 2.69 17.49 -33.23
CA VAL A 160 2.34 17.01 -31.89
C VAL A 160 1.11 16.10 -31.95
N LEU A 161 1.20 14.94 -31.32
CA LEU A 161 0.08 13.99 -31.17
C LEU A 161 -0.41 13.98 -29.72
N LEU A 162 -1.67 14.31 -29.51
CA LEU A 162 -2.32 14.23 -28.20
C LEU A 162 -3.30 13.04 -28.18
N THR A 163 -3.05 12.06 -27.30
CA THR A 163 -3.88 10.86 -27.18
C THR A 163 -4.32 10.60 -25.74
N GLY A 164 -5.51 10.03 -25.54
CA GLY A 164 -6.03 9.63 -24.22
C GLY A 164 -7.09 10.57 -23.65
N GLY A 165 -7.60 10.22 -22.46
CA GLY A 165 -8.67 10.96 -21.78
C GLY A 165 -8.19 12.24 -21.08
N LYS A 166 -9.12 13.17 -20.83
CA LYS A 166 -8.87 14.48 -20.17
C LYS A 166 -9.62 14.65 -18.83
N SER A 167 -9.90 13.56 -18.11
CA SER A 167 -10.61 13.64 -16.81
C SER A 167 -9.73 14.22 -15.68
N GLY A 168 -10.34 14.50 -14.52
CA GLY A 168 -9.64 14.98 -13.32
C GLY A 168 -8.51 14.06 -12.83
N LEU A 169 -8.50 12.81 -13.27
CA LEU A 169 -7.41 11.84 -13.07
C LEU A 169 -6.09 12.26 -13.76
N TYR A 170 -6.11 13.20 -14.71
CA TYR A 170 -4.94 13.57 -15.50
C TYR A 170 -4.64 15.09 -15.39
N PRO A 171 -4.29 15.60 -14.20
CA PRO A 171 -4.10 17.05 -13.98
C PRO A 171 -3.00 17.65 -14.84
N TRP A 172 -1.84 16.98 -14.95
CA TRP A 172 -0.74 17.42 -15.84
C TRP A 172 -1.21 17.52 -17.29
N ARG A 173 -1.91 16.48 -17.78
CA ARG A 173 -2.40 16.43 -19.15
C ARG A 173 -3.36 17.56 -19.47
N GLN A 174 -4.25 17.91 -18.54
CA GLN A 174 -5.19 19.02 -18.75
C GLN A 174 -4.46 20.34 -18.96
N LYS A 175 -3.45 20.64 -18.14
CA LYS A 175 -2.64 21.86 -18.26
C LYS A 175 -1.84 21.87 -19.56
N ILE A 176 -1.09 20.80 -19.82
CA ILE A 176 -0.19 20.70 -20.97
C ILE A 176 -0.94 20.67 -22.30
N HIS A 177 -2.07 19.95 -22.39
CA HIS A 177 -2.84 19.90 -23.64
C HIS A 177 -3.33 21.29 -24.04
N ASN A 178 -3.76 22.12 -23.08
CA ASN A 178 -4.24 23.47 -23.38
C ASN A 178 -3.10 24.36 -23.88
N LEU A 179 -1.95 24.32 -23.21
CA LEU A 179 -0.76 25.07 -23.62
C LEU A 179 -0.25 24.65 -24.99
N ILE A 180 -0.14 23.35 -25.26
CA ILE A 180 0.37 22.87 -26.56
C ILE A 180 -0.57 23.21 -27.71
N PHE A 181 -1.88 22.96 -27.51
CA PHE A 181 -2.88 23.14 -28.55
C PHE A 181 -2.99 24.60 -29.02
N GLU A 182 -2.72 25.57 -28.15
CA GLU A 182 -2.75 26.99 -28.49
C GLU A 182 -1.59 27.42 -29.40
N TYR A 183 -0.42 26.78 -29.31
CA TYR A 183 0.81 27.23 -29.98
C TYR A 183 1.32 26.31 -31.10
N TYR A 184 0.90 25.04 -31.13
CA TYR A 184 1.44 24.05 -32.08
C TYR A 184 0.35 23.29 -32.85
N PRO A 185 0.53 23.05 -34.17
CA PRO A 185 -0.35 22.17 -34.93
C PRO A 185 -0.39 20.77 -34.31
N THR A 186 -1.59 20.34 -33.95
CA THR A 186 -1.78 19.17 -33.10
C THR A 186 -2.82 18.22 -33.69
N LEU A 187 -2.49 16.93 -33.79
CA LEU A 187 -3.48 15.88 -34.03
C LEU A 187 -4.02 15.39 -32.69
N ILE A 188 -5.34 15.40 -32.52
CA ILE A 188 -6.01 14.91 -31.31
C ILE A 188 -6.73 13.60 -31.63
N CYS A 189 -6.36 12.55 -30.93
CA CYS A 189 -7.07 11.27 -30.95
C CYS A 189 -7.81 11.12 -29.60
N PRO A 190 -9.08 11.55 -29.53
CA PRO A 190 -9.83 11.54 -28.28
C PRO A 190 -10.06 10.09 -27.82
N HIS A 191 -9.82 9.85 -26.53
CA HIS A 191 -10.26 8.63 -25.86
C HIS A 191 -11.35 9.02 -24.89
N ASN A 192 -12.60 8.91 -25.32
CA ASN A 192 -13.73 9.00 -24.40
C ASN A 192 -13.62 7.83 -23.41
N SER A 193 -13.86 8.12 -22.13
CA SER A 193 -13.70 7.19 -21.00
C SER A 193 -14.23 5.79 -21.28
N PHE A 194 -13.61 4.77 -20.67
CA PHE A 194 -13.96 3.33 -20.77
C PHE A 194 -15.45 2.99 -20.54
N SER A 195 -16.23 3.92 -19.99
CA SER A 195 -17.65 3.82 -19.65
C SER A 195 -18.64 4.00 -20.80
N SER A 196 -18.23 4.49 -21.98
CA SER A 196 -19.14 4.66 -23.12
C SER A 196 -18.83 3.66 -24.24
N GLY A 197 -19.54 2.53 -24.25
CA GLY A 197 -19.57 1.60 -25.38
C GLY A 197 -19.98 2.25 -26.71
N SER A 198 -20.50 3.49 -26.68
CA SER A 198 -20.86 4.31 -27.85
C SER A 198 -19.70 5.08 -28.50
N THR A 199 -18.45 4.91 -28.04
CA THR A 199 -17.30 5.64 -28.63
C THR A 199 -16.04 4.78 -28.77
N ALA A 200 -16.11 3.49 -28.43
CA ALA A 200 -14.97 2.57 -28.51
C ALA A 200 -14.40 2.46 -29.93
N TRP A 201 -15.22 2.62 -30.97
CA TRP A 201 -14.78 2.62 -32.38
C TRP A 201 -13.89 3.82 -32.76
N GLN A 202 -13.86 4.89 -31.95
CA GLN A 202 -13.04 6.07 -32.21
C GLN A 202 -11.62 5.92 -31.66
N VAL A 203 -11.37 4.90 -30.85
CA VAL A 203 -10.06 4.63 -30.26
C VAL A 203 -9.23 3.88 -31.31
N ILE A 204 -8.12 4.49 -31.72
CA ILE A 204 -7.08 3.80 -32.49
C ILE A 204 -6.27 2.90 -31.56
N TYR A 205 -5.99 1.66 -31.98
CA TYR A 205 -5.21 0.68 -31.21
C TYR A 205 -4.35 -0.18 -32.13
N GLY A 206 -3.47 -1.01 -31.54
CA GLY A 206 -2.60 -1.93 -32.26
C GLY A 206 -1.66 -1.22 -33.24
N GLU A 207 -1.45 -1.83 -34.41
CA GLU A 207 -0.53 -1.31 -35.44
C GLU A 207 -0.94 0.07 -35.96
N GLN A 208 -2.25 0.34 -36.14
CA GLN A 208 -2.69 1.66 -36.59
C GLN A 208 -2.29 2.76 -35.60
N TYR A 209 -2.41 2.48 -34.30
CA TYR A 209 -1.95 3.39 -33.26
C TYR A 209 -0.43 3.55 -33.26
N ALA A 210 0.31 2.46 -33.36
CA ALA A 210 1.78 2.48 -33.40
C ALA A 210 2.32 3.26 -34.62
N ARG A 211 1.70 3.13 -35.79
CA ARG A 211 2.04 3.94 -36.99
C ARG A 211 1.69 5.41 -36.82
N THR A 212 0.54 5.72 -36.20
CA THR A 212 0.16 7.12 -35.91
C THR A 212 1.18 7.77 -34.98
N ILE A 213 1.64 7.05 -33.95
CA ILE A 213 2.74 7.49 -33.10
C ILE A 213 4.00 7.67 -33.95
N ASN A 214 4.41 6.68 -34.76
CA ASN A 214 5.62 6.72 -35.58
C ASN A 214 5.62 7.88 -36.59
N ALA A 215 4.47 8.33 -37.08
CA ALA A 215 4.33 9.52 -37.94
C ALA A 215 4.41 10.87 -37.18
N SER A 216 4.56 10.83 -35.85
CA SER A 216 4.58 12.03 -34.99
C SER A 216 5.97 12.41 -34.52
N TRP A 217 6.26 13.70 -34.38
CA TRP A 217 7.51 14.19 -33.78
C TRP A 217 7.47 14.08 -32.26
N ILE A 218 6.48 14.74 -31.66
CA ILE A 218 6.32 14.85 -30.22
C ILE A 218 5.01 14.19 -29.78
N VAL A 219 5.07 13.37 -28.71
CA VAL A 219 3.87 12.76 -28.11
C VAL A 219 3.91 12.93 -26.59
N PRO A 220 3.06 13.80 -26.02
CA PRO A 220 2.91 13.95 -24.59
C PRO A 220 2.17 12.77 -23.93
N SER A 221 2.65 12.34 -22.76
CA SER A 221 2.00 11.36 -21.88
C SER A 221 2.20 11.74 -20.42
N CYS A 222 1.42 11.14 -19.52
CA CYS A 222 1.60 11.32 -18.07
C CYS A 222 1.17 10.07 -17.30
N GLY A 223 1.60 10.00 -16.05
CA GLY A 223 1.33 8.92 -15.10
C GLY A 223 0.08 9.09 -14.26
N THR A 224 -0.86 9.95 -14.68
CA THR A 224 -2.09 10.31 -13.94
C THR A 224 -1.81 11.09 -12.66
N VAL A 225 -2.82 11.32 -11.82
CA VAL A 225 -2.69 11.92 -10.49
C VAL A 225 -1.69 11.18 -9.59
N VAL A 226 -1.44 9.90 -9.87
CA VAL A 226 -0.53 9.06 -9.06
C VAL A 226 0.91 9.03 -9.57
N LYS A 227 1.20 9.61 -10.74
CA LYS A 227 2.53 9.62 -11.40
C LYS A 227 3.12 8.22 -11.68
N GLU A 228 2.27 7.28 -12.08
CA GLU A 228 2.59 5.89 -12.44
C GLU A 228 3.24 5.76 -13.83
N ILE A 229 4.00 4.68 -14.06
CA ILE A 229 4.45 4.33 -15.40
C ILE A 229 3.39 3.53 -16.17
N VAL A 230 2.67 4.22 -17.05
CA VAL A 230 1.70 3.60 -17.97
C VAL A 230 2.36 3.12 -19.27
N ARG A 231 1.69 2.20 -19.99
CA ARG A 231 2.13 1.65 -21.29
C ARG A 231 2.61 2.71 -22.29
N LYS A 232 1.92 3.86 -22.37
CA LYS A 232 2.26 4.95 -23.28
C LYS A 232 3.70 5.46 -23.14
N HIS A 233 4.26 5.45 -21.93
CA HIS A 233 5.65 5.86 -21.73
C HIS A 233 6.63 4.94 -22.46
N PHE A 234 6.24 3.69 -22.73
CA PHE A 234 7.04 2.76 -23.52
C PHE A 234 6.61 2.73 -25.00
N GLU A 235 5.30 2.76 -25.27
CA GLU A 235 4.76 2.70 -26.64
C GLU A 235 5.24 3.87 -27.51
N ILE A 236 5.32 5.08 -26.96
CA ILE A 236 5.76 6.29 -27.67
C ILE A 236 7.21 6.16 -28.18
N PRO A 237 8.22 5.96 -27.31
CA PRO A 237 9.59 5.79 -27.75
C PRO A 237 9.80 4.50 -28.56
N ALA A 238 9.08 3.41 -28.26
CA ALA A 238 9.16 2.16 -29.04
C ALA A 238 8.72 2.34 -30.51
N SER A 239 7.80 3.27 -30.76
CA SER A 239 7.37 3.68 -32.10
C SER A 239 8.23 4.82 -32.68
N LYS A 240 9.44 5.06 -32.14
CA LYS A 240 10.37 6.10 -32.61
C LYS A 240 9.78 7.52 -32.61
N SER A 241 9.10 7.92 -31.54
CA SER A 241 8.69 9.32 -31.37
C SER A 241 9.16 9.88 -30.03
N CYS A 242 9.35 11.19 -29.96
CA CYS A 242 9.87 11.83 -28.76
C CYS A 242 8.78 11.88 -27.68
N LEU A 243 9.04 11.23 -26.55
CA LEU A 243 8.19 11.26 -25.37
C LEU A 243 8.40 12.57 -24.61
N ILE A 244 7.30 13.28 -24.36
CA ILE A 244 7.27 14.36 -23.36
C ILE A 244 6.38 13.93 -22.20
N THR A 245 6.85 14.07 -20.97
CA THR A 245 6.12 13.62 -19.79
C THR A 245 6.44 14.45 -18.55
N GLU A 246 5.60 14.33 -17.52
CA GLU A 246 5.97 14.81 -16.19
C GLU A 246 7.15 14.01 -15.62
N LYS A 247 7.96 14.65 -14.77
CA LYS A 247 9.01 13.94 -14.04
C LYS A 247 8.40 13.11 -12.90
N SER A 248 8.77 11.84 -12.79
CA SER A 248 8.40 10.99 -11.66
C SER A 248 9.47 9.95 -11.28
N PRO A 249 9.52 9.52 -10.00
CA PRO A 249 10.41 8.44 -9.57
C PRO A 249 10.21 7.13 -10.36
N SER A 250 8.99 6.80 -10.77
CA SER A 250 8.71 5.62 -11.59
C SER A 250 9.35 5.69 -12.98
N LEU A 251 9.40 6.88 -13.59
CA LEU A 251 10.05 7.07 -14.88
C LEU A 251 11.57 7.02 -14.76
N GLU A 252 12.14 7.67 -13.74
CA GLU A 252 13.58 7.61 -13.47
C GLU A 252 14.03 6.17 -13.18
N ALA A 253 13.25 5.40 -12.41
CA ALA A 253 13.53 3.99 -12.14
C ALA A 253 13.44 3.10 -13.40
N ALA A 254 12.66 3.52 -14.40
CA ALA A 254 12.61 2.88 -15.71
C ALA A 254 13.73 3.34 -16.67
N GLY A 255 14.68 4.15 -16.20
CA GLY A 255 15.83 4.60 -16.99
C GLY A 255 15.57 5.84 -17.85
N PHE A 256 14.43 6.53 -17.68
CA PHE A 256 14.16 7.78 -18.39
C PHE A 256 14.96 8.95 -17.80
N ILE A 257 15.60 9.72 -18.68
CA ILE A 257 16.47 10.86 -18.35
C ILE A 257 16.07 12.05 -19.22
N ASP A 258 15.88 13.21 -18.58
CA ASP A 258 15.46 14.45 -19.23
C ASP A 258 16.46 14.88 -20.32
N MET A 259 15.93 15.29 -21.46
CA MET A 259 16.69 15.69 -22.65
C MET A 259 17.69 14.64 -23.18
N GLU A 260 17.67 13.40 -22.69
CA GLU A 260 18.54 12.33 -23.19
C GLU A 260 17.76 11.28 -23.98
N ASN A 261 16.70 10.73 -23.39
CA ASN A 261 15.88 9.67 -23.99
C ASN A 261 14.36 9.93 -23.84
N CYS A 262 14.00 11.02 -23.17
CA CYS A 262 12.68 11.63 -23.11
C CYS A 262 12.85 13.11 -22.75
N VAL A 263 11.75 13.84 -22.69
CA VAL A 263 11.74 15.22 -22.19
C VAL A 263 10.80 15.31 -21.00
N PHE A 264 11.33 15.67 -19.84
CA PHE A 264 10.53 16.01 -18.69
C PHE A 264 10.06 17.46 -18.80
N ALA A 265 8.79 17.73 -18.59
CA ALA A 265 8.24 19.07 -18.65
C ALA A 265 7.05 19.25 -17.71
N ASP A 266 6.76 20.49 -17.35
CA ASP A 266 5.57 20.91 -16.63
C ASP A 266 4.90 22.12 -17.30
N GLU A 267 3.86 22.66 -16.68
CA GLU A 267 3.13 23.81 -17.22
C GLU A 267 3.97 25.09 -17.34
N HIS A 268 5.15 25.16 -16.73
CA HIS A 268 6.01 26.34 -16.68
C HIS A 268 7.09 26.34 -17.76
N ASP A 269 7.58 25.16 -18.17
CA ASP A 269 8.70 25.04 -19.11
C ASP A 269 8.36 24.40 -20.47
N ILE A 270 7.18 23.77 -20.60
CA ILE A 270 6.83 23.00 -21.81
C ILE A 270 6.95 23.80 -23.10
N LEU A 271 6.50 25.06 -23.12
CA LEU A 271 6.51 25.89 -24.32
C LEU A 271 7.93 26.24 -24.75
N GLU A 272 8.81 26.52 -23.79
CA GLU A 272 10.23 26.81 -24.03
C GLU A 272 10.94 25.57 -24.59
N LYS A 273 10.74 24.41 -23.96
CA LYS A 273 11.33 23.14 -24.42
C LYS A 273 10.85 22.77 -25.82
N LEU A 274 9.56 22.89 -26.11
CA LEU A 274 9.03 22.65 -27.46
C LEU A 274 9.60 23.63 -28.49
N TYR A 275 9.68 24.91 -28.14
CA TYR A 275 10.23 25.91 -29.05
C TYR A 275 11.68 25.59 -29.39
N TYR A 276 12.50 25.28 -28.38
CA TYR A 276 13.87 24.84 -28.56
C TYR A 276 13.96 23.61 -29.47
N LEU A 277 13.19 22.56 -29.18
CA LEU A 277 13.24 21.30 -29.92
C LEU A 277 12.83 21.47 -31.39
N PHE A 278 11.78 22.22 -31.70
CA PHE A 278 11.38 22.46 -33.09
C PHE A 278 12.37 23.34 -33.87
N GLN A 279 13.28 24.05 -33.20
CA GLN A 279 14.42 24.72 -33.83
C GLN A 279 15.65 23.80 -34.00
N HIS A 280 15.68 22.65 -33.32
CA HIS A 280 16.81 21.70 -33.29
C HIS A 280 16.31 20.27 -33.54
N ILE A 281 15.88 20.01 -34.78
CA ILE A 281 15.27 18.73 -35.16
C ILE A 281 16.23 17.54 -34.97
N ASP A 282 17.53 17.75 -35.17
CA ASP A 282 18.59 16.79 -34.89
C ASP A 282 18.61 16.34 -33.43
N GLU A 283 18.31 17.25 -32.51
CA GLU A 283 18.19 16.94 -31.08
C GLU A 283 16.94 16.10 -30.79
N ILE A 284 15.81 16.40 -31.44
CA ILE A 284 14.61 15.55 -31.35
C ILE A 284 14.93 14.13 -31.82
N GLU A 285 15.63 13.98 -32.94
CA GLU A 285 16.03 12.69 -33.47
C GLU A 285 16.97 11.94 -32.52
N ARG A 286 17.95 12.64 -31.93
CA ARG A 286 18.87 12.06 -30.94
C ARG A 286 18.11 11.51 -29.74
N ILE A 287 17.24 12.33 -29.14
CA ILE A 287 16.42 11.93 -27.97
C ILE A 287 15.51 10.76 -28.33
N THR A 288 14.84 10.84 -29.48
CA THR A 288 13.94 9.79 -29.97
C THR A 288 14.66 8.47 -30.17
N ASN A 289 15.86 8.50 -30.77
CA ASN A 289 16.66 7.30 -30.99
C ASN A 289 17.12 6.71 -29.66
N ALA A 290 17.56 7.52 -28.70
CA ALA A 290 17.94 7.04 -27.37
C ALA A 290 16.75 6.42 -26.62
N GLY A 291 15.58 7.04 -26.66
CA GLY A 291 14.34 6.49 -26.10
C GLY A 291 13.94 5.16 -26.74
N TYR A 292 14.01 5.07 -28.08
CA TYR A 292 13.77 3.82 -28.80
C TYR A 292 14.72 2.71 -28.35
N GLN A 293 16.03 3.01 -28.24
CA GLN A 293 17.02 2.03 -27.79
C GLN A 293 16.76 1.58 -26.36
N LEU A 294 16.47 2.50 -25.43
CA LEU A 294 16.14 2.16 -24.04
C LEU A 294 14.98 1.16 -24.00
N VAL A 295 13.87 1.45 -24.69
CA VAL A 295 12.68 0.60 -24.63
C VAL A 295 12.86 -0.75 -25.31
N HIS A 296 13.48 -0.79 -26.49
CA HIS A 296 13.71 -2.06 -27.18
C HIS A 296 14.76 -2.96 -26.50
N SER A 297 15.64 -2.39 -25.67
CA SER A 297 16.63 -3.17 -24.90
C SER A 297 16.13 -3.60 -23.51
N HIS A 298 15.26 -2.84 -22.86
CA HIS A 298 14.87 -3.08 -21.45
C HIS A 298 13.37 -3.23 -21.19
N HIS A 299 12.49 -2.77 -22.08
CA HIS A 299 11.05 -2.66 -21.78
C HIS A 299 10.12 -3.39 -22.75
N THR A 300 10.62 -4.39 -23.46
CA THR A 300 9.78 -5.32 -24.25
C THR A 300 9.30 -6.49 -23.41
N LEU A 301 8.35 -7.27 -23.94
CA LEU A 301 7.91 -8.53 -23.33
C LEU A 301 9.06 -9.53 -23.05
N LYS A 302 10.21 -9.42 -23.74
CA LYS A 302 11.36 -10.31 -23.55
C LYS A 302 12.13 -10.04 -22.26
N GLN A 303 11.99 -8.84 -21.68
CA GLN A 303 12.63 -8.44 -20.42
C GLN A 303 11.62 -8.40 -19.26
N ARG A 304 10.56 -9.20 -19.34
CA ARG A 304 9.47 -9.22 -18.36
C ARG A 304 9.30 -10.60 -17.74
N ASP A 305 10.41 -11.15 -17.29
CA ASP A 305 10.56 -12.49 -16.74
C ASP A 305 10.42 -12.54 -15.20
N GLN A 306 10.00 -11.47 -14.52
CA GLN A 306 9.94 -11.39 -13.05
C GLN A 306 9.19 -12.56 -12.40
N ILE A 307 8.04 -12.98 -12.97
CA ILE A 307 7.28 -14.13 -12.46
C ILE A 307 8.07 -15.44 -12.65
N PHE A 308 8.79 -15.58 -13.76
CA PHE A 308 9.66 -16.73 -14.03
C PHE A 308 10.90 -16.74 -13.12
N GLN A 309 11.51 -15.58 -12.87
CA GLN A 309 12.58 -15.43 -11.89
C GLN A 309 12.10 -15.84 -10.50
N TRP A 310 10.95 -15.33 -10.04
CA TRP A 310 10.37 -15.69 -8.76
C TRP A 310 10.16 -17.20 -8.64
N PHE A 311 9.58 -17.82 -9.67
CA PHE A 311 9.35 -19.27 -9.71
C PHE A 311 10.65 -20.09 -9.56
N ASN A 312 11.70 -19.71 -10.28
CA ASN A 312 12.99 -20.41 -10.21
C ASN A 312 13.70 -20.22 -8.87
N LEU A 313 13.59 -19.03 -8.27
CA LEU A 313 14.12 -18.74 -6.95
C LEU A 313 13.33 -19.48 -5.86
N TYR A 314 12.00 -19.49 -5.95
CA TYR A 314 11.10 -20.12 -5.00
C TYR A 314 11.35 -21.63 -4.88
N LYS A 315 11.58 -22.33 -6.01
CA LYS A 315 11.91 -23.77 -6.03
C LYS A 315 13.14 -24.13 -5.20
N ASN A 316 14.06 -23.19 -4.98
CA ASN A 316 15.31 -23.40 -4.26
C ASN A 316 15.39 -22.59 -2.95
N LEU A 317 14.29 -21.94 -2.54
CA LEU A 317 14.27 -21.01 -1.42
C LEU A 317 14.38 -21.76 -0.09
N LYS A 318 15.32 -21.34 0.77
CA LYS A 318 15.47 -21.92 2.12
C LYS A 318 14.52 -21.26 3.12
N PRO A 319 14.14 -21.94 4.22
CA PRO A 319 13.21 -21.38 5.22
C PRO A 319 13.64 -20.06 5.86
N ASN A 320 14.96 -19.80 5.94
CA ASN A 320 15.55 -18.58 6.48
C ASN A 320 15.77 -17.48 5.42
N GLN A 321 15.30 -17.67 4.19
CA GLN A 321 15.50 -16.75 3.09
C GLN A 321 14.18 -16.18 2.58
N ASN A 322 14.26 -15.01 1.95
CA ASN A 322 13.16 -14.35 1.25
C ASN A 322 13.60 -13.94 -0.16
N ILE A 323 12.64 -13.88 -1.09
CA ILE A 323 12.83 -13.25 -2.40
C ILE A 323 12.45 -11.78 -2.24
N VAL A 324 13.26 -10.87 -2.75
CA VAL A 324 13.00 -9.42 -2.69
C VAL A 324 13.18 -8.77 -4.07
N GLN A 325 12.47 -7.67 -4.28
CA GLN A 325 12.61 -6.81 -5.46
C GLN A 325 13.13 -5.44 -5.04
N THR A 326 14.35 -5.10 -5.41
CA THR A 326 14.98 -3.82 -5.02
C THR A 326 14.63 -2.67 -5.97
N ASN A 327 14.22 -2.99 -7.20
CA ASN A 327 13.70 -2.05 -8.19
C ASN A 327 12.75 -2.82 -9.11
N PRO A 328 11.61 -2.25 -9.56
CA PRO A 328 10.66 -2.91 -10.46
C PRO A 328 11.24 -3.47 -11.77
N PHE A 329 12.35 -2.91 -12.26
CA PHE A 329 12.98 -3.26 -13.53
C PHE A 329 14.28 -4.06 -13.38
N GLU A 330 14.72 -4.30 -12.14
CA GLU A 330 15.91 -5.10 -11.85
C GLU A 330 15.56 -6.57 -11.54
N PRO A 331 16.51 -7.50 -11.66
CA PRO A 331 16.30 -8.89 -11.30
C PRO A 331 15.90 -9.10 -9.84
N LEU A 332 15.05 -10.11 -9.59
CA LEU A 332 14.71 -10.56 -8.25
C LEU A 332 15.92 -11.26 -7.60
N ILE A 333 16.10 -11.05 -6.30
CA ILE A 333 17.22 -11.63 -5.55
C ILE A 333 16.73 -12.37 -4.30
N VAL A 334 17.54 -13.34 -3.85
CA VAL A 334 17.32 -14.04 -2.58
C VAL A 334 18.20 -13.41 -1.50
N VAL A 335 17.60 -13.11 -0.35
CA VAL A 335 18.29 -12.54 0.82
C VAL A 335 18.00 -13.37 2.06
N GLU A 336 18.94 -13.34 3.01
CA GLU A 336 18.72 -13.90 4.35
C GLU A 336 17.73 -13.05 5.13
N LYS A 337 16.76 -13.67 5.81
CA LYS A 337 15.76 -12.96 6.65
C LYS A 337 16.42 -12.10 7.74
N SER A 338 17.59 -12.52 8.23
CA SER A 338 18.37 -11.79 9.23
C SER A 338 19.08 -10.54 8.69
N SER A 339 19.15 -10.35 7.36
CA SER A 339 19.82 -9.19 6.76
C SER A 339 19.05 -7.88 6.95
N GLY A 340 17.75 -7.96 7.21
CA GLY A 340 16.86 -6.79 7.26
C GLY A 340 16.59 -6.16 5.89
N ILE A 341 17.14 -6.70 4.80
CA ILE A 341 16.87 -6.23 3.43
C ILE A 341 15.45 -6.61 3.05
N ARG A 342 14.68 -5.63 2.59
CA ARG A 342 13.29 -5.78 2.13
C ARG A 342 13.17 -5.38 0.66
N SER A 343 12.04 -5.75 0.06
CA SER A 343 11.64 -5.18 -1.22
C SER A 343 11.59 -3.65 -1.12
N SER A 344 12.08 -2.98 -2.15
CA SER A 344 12.07 -1.52 -2.26
C SER A 344 11.01 -1.14 -3.28
N HIS A 345 10.12 -0.26 -2.85
CA HIS A 345 8.98 0.17 -3.64
C HIS A 345 9.10 1.64 -4.00
N ILE A 346 8.66 1.98 -5.21
CA ILE A 346 8.68 3.34 -5.69
C ILE A 346 7.56 4.13 -4.99
N ILE A 347 7.93 5.24 -4.36
CA ILE A 347 7.00 6.20 -3.75
C ILE A 347 6.92 7.40 -4.69
N CYS A 348 5.78 7.59 -5.33
CA CYS A 348 5.59 8.68 -6.28
C CYS A 348 4.98 9.93 -5.65
N ASN A 349 4.37 9.80 -4.46
CA ASN A 349 3.65 10.89 -3.80
C ASN A 349 2.64 11.54 -4.76
N GLY A 350 1.76 10.70 -5.31
CA GLY A 350 0.62 11.15 -6.12
C GLY A 350 -0.16 12.25 -5.42
N LEU A 351 -0.73 13.18 -6.18
CA LEU A 351 -1.41 14.36 -5.62
C LEU A 351 -2.60 13.95 -4.73
N ASP A 352 -3.28 12.87 -5.07
CA ASP A 352 -4.39 12.33 -4.28
C ASP A 352 -3.92 11.74 -2.93
N ILE A 353 -2.80 11.02 -2.89
CA ILE A 353 -2.17 10.57 -1.64
C ILE A 353 -1.70 11.76 -0.79
N VAL A 354 -1.11 12.77 -1.41
CA VAL A 354 -0.67 13.98 -0.69
C VAL A 354 -1.86 14.68 -0.02
N LEU A 355 -2.98 14.82 -0.73
CA LEU A 355 -4.21 15.37 -0.15
C LEU A 355 -4.78 14.50 0.96
N LEU A 356 -4.75 13.17 0.81
CA LEU A 356 -5.15 12.24 1.87
C LEU A 356 -4.31 12.43 3.13
N ARG A 357 -2.97 12.46 3.01
CA ARG A 357 -2.07 12.66 4.16
C ARG A 357 -2.28 14.02 4.83
N GLN A 358 -2.44 15.10 4.05
CA GLN A 358 -2.76 16.42 4.58
C GLN A 358 -4.11 16.43 5.29
N GLY A 359 -5.11 15.73 4.75
CA GLY A 359 -6.41 15.55 5.38
C GLY A 359 -6.27 14.77 6.69
N ASP A 360 -5.48 13.69 6.71
CA ASP A 360 -5.24 12.87 7.89
C ASP A 360 -4.61 13.71 9.02
N GLU A 361 -3.63 14.57 8.70
CA GLU A 361 -3.04 15.51 9.66
C GLU A 361 -4.09 16.44 10.29
N LYS A 362 -5.06 16.93 9.49
CA LYS A 362 -6.15 17.80 9.97
C LYS A 362 -7.17 17.02 10.79
N LEU A 363 -7.54 15.82 10.34
CA LEU A 363 -8.48 14.94 11.02
C LEU A 363 -7.98 14.62 12.43
N TRP A 364 -6.73 14.19 12.57
CA TRP A 364 -6.14 13.85 13.86
C TRP A 364 -5.84 15.07 14.75
N ALA A 365 -5.77 16.27 14.17
CA ALA A 365 -5.71 17.53 14.90
C ALA A 365 -7.10 18.07 15.34
N GLY A 366 -8.19 17.34 15.05
CA GLY A 366 -9.56 17.76 15.38
C GLY A 366 -10.14 18.85 14.47
N LYS A 367 -9.52 19.08 13.31
CA LYS A 367 -9.90 20.10 12.32
C LYS A 367 -10.73 19.48 11.19
N TYR A 368 -11.91 19.00 11.53
CA TYR A 368 -12.71 18.13 10.65
C TYR A 368 -13.14 18.82 9.34
N ASP A 369 -13.54 20.09 9.38
CA ASP A 369 -13.92 20.85 8.16
C ASP A 369 -12.74 21.05 7.21
N GLU A 370 -11.54 21.35 7.76
CA GLU A 370 -10.31 21.45 6.96
C GLU A 370 -9.94 20.09 6.33
N ALA A 371 -10.10 19.00 7.08
CA ALA A 371 -9.83 17.64 6.61
C ALA A 371 -10.81 17.23 5.51
N GLU A 372 -12.11 17.45 5.71
CA GLU A 372 -13.17 17.13 4.76
C GLU A 372 -12.95 17.84 3.42
N ALA A 373 -12.59 19.13 3.43
CA ALA A 373 -12.28 19.88 2.21
C ALA A 373 -11.13 19.26 1.40
N LEU A 374 -10.10 18.74 2.07
CA LEU A 374 -8.96 18.06 1.42
C LEU A 374 -9.37 16.71 0.84
N TYR A 375 -10.18 15.94 1.57
CA TYR A 375 -10.70 14.66 1.08
C TYR A 375 -11.64 14.83 -0.11
N LEU A 376 -12.55 15.80 -0.08
CA LEU A 376 -13.42 16.12 -1.20
C LEU A 376 -12.62 16.51 -2.45
N LYS A 377 -11.56 17.31 -2.29
CA LYS A 377 -10.64 17.63 -3.39
C LYS A 377 -9.94 16.39 -3.95
N SER A 378 -9.60 15.41 -3.11
CA SER A 378 -9.09 14.12 -3.58
C SER A 378 -10.15 13.34 -4.35
N LEU A 379 -11.40 13.34 -3.87
CA LEU A 379 -12.53 12.63 -4.46
C LEU A 379 -12.87 13.14 -5.87
N ASP A 380 -12.79 14.45 -6.07
CA ASP A 380 -13.03 15.11 -7.37
C ASP A 380 -12.05 14.64 -8.46
N MET A 381 -10.83 14.26 -8.08
CA MET A 381 -9.84 13.72 -9.01
C MET A 381 -10.07 12.23 -9.27
N ASN A 382 -10.38 11.48 -8.21
CA ASN A 382 -10.49 10.04 -8.25
C ASN A 382 -11.33 9.50 -7.07
N SER A 383 -12.36 8.73 -7.39
CA SER A 383 -13.18 8.05 -6.38
C SER A 383 -12.45 6.82 -5.86
N VAL A 384 -11.78 6.94 -4.71
CA VAL A 384 -11.08 5.83 -4.05
C VAL A 384 -11.72 5.50 -2.69
N PRO A 385 -11.73 4.22 -2.27
CA PRO A 385 -12.34 3.80 -1.00
C PRO A 385 -11.75 4.53 0.21
N GLU A 386 -10.44 4.79 0.18
CA GLU A 386 -9.70 5.48 1.22
C GLU A 386 -10.32 6.85 1.54
N THR A 387 -10.60 7.64 0.51
CA THR A 387 -11.20 8.97 0.63
C THR A 387 -12.60 8.90 1.22
N LYS A 388 -13.44 7.97 0.74
CA LYS A 388 -14.81 7.79 1.26
C LYS A 388 -14.79 7.40 2.73
N PHE A 389 -13.89 6.49 3.13
CA PHE A 389 -13.72 6.11 4.52
C PHE A 389 -13.32 7.31 5.40
N ARG A 390 -12.39 8.15 4.95
CA ARG A 390 -11.94 9.32 5.71
C ARG A 390 -13.00 10.43 5.81
N LEU A 391 -13.81 10.61 4.77
CA LEU A 391 -15.01 11.46 4.84
C LEU A 391 -16.01 10.95 5.88
N ALA A 392 -16.17 9.63 5.99
CA ALA A 392 -17.00 9.04 7.02
C ALA A 392 -16.45 9.28 8.43
N LEU A 393 -15.13 9.19 8.63
CA LEU A 393 -14.49 9.53 9.90
C LEU A 393 -14.77 10.99 10.30
N CYS A 394 -14.60 11.96 9.40
CA CYS A 394 -14.95 13.37 9.68
C CYS A 394 -16.41 13.49 10.15
N ASN A 395 -17.34 12.86 9.40
CA ASN A 395 -18.76 12.90 9.73
C ASN A 395 -19.07 12.24 11.08
N LEU A 396 -18.43 11.13 11.45
CA LEU A 396 -18.58 10.52 12.78
C LEU A 396 -18.11 11.45 13.89
N TYR A 397 -16.94 12.07 13.74
CA TYR A 397 -16.42 13.00 14.74
C TYR A 397 -17.28 14.27 14.88
N GLN A 398 -17.96 14.69 13.82
CA GLN A 398 -18.89 15.83 13.80
C GLN A 398 -20.32 15.48 14.25
N GLY A 399 -20.62 14.21 14.53
CA GLY A 399 -21.97 13.78 14.96
C GLY A 399 -22.93 13.43 13.82
N ASN A 400 -22.47 13.45 12.57
CA ASN A 400 -23.24 13.19 11.36
C ASN A 400 -23.24 11.70 10.99
N ALA A 401 -23.64 10.83 11.93
CA ALA A 401 -23.55 9.36 11.78
C ALA A 401 -24.26 8.80 10.53
N LYS A 402 -25.36 9.44 10.09
CA LYS A 402 -26.08 9.03 8.87
C LYS A 402 -25.22 9.24 7.62
N THR A 403 -24.65 10.43 7.47
CA THR A 403 -23.75 10.76 6.35
C THR A 403 -22.50 9.87 6.36
N ALA A 404 -21.97 9.56 7.55
CA ALA A 404 -20.86 8.63 7.67
C ALA A 404 -21.21 7.23 7.16
N LEU A 405 -22.39 6.71 7.55
CA LEU A 405 -22.88 5.42 7.04
C LEU A 405 -23.04 5.44 5.52
N ASP A 406 -23.61 6.51 4.96
CA ASP A 406 -23.78 6.67 3.51
C ASP A 406 -22.44 6.65 2.74
N TRP A 407 -21.36 7.15 3.34
CA TRP A 407 -20.01 7.07 2.78
C TRP A 407 -19.38 5.68 2.89
N ILE A 408 -19.48 5.02 4.05
CA ILE A 408 -18.86 3.71 4.31
C ILE A 408 -19.54 2.57 3.56
N VAL A 409 -20.86 2.64 3.39
CA VAL A 409 -21.62 1.57 2.71
C VAL A 409 -21.23 1.46 1.23
N GLN A 410 -20.83 2.55 0.58
CA GLN A 410 -20.47 2.55 -0.84
C GLN A 410 -19.32 1.58 -1.19
N PRO A 411 -18.11 1.65 -0.59
CA PRO A 411 -17.04 0.71 -0.90
C PRO A 411 -17.36 -0.73 -0.44
N ILE A 412 -18.15 -0.92 0.63
CA ILE A 412 -18.62 -2.24 1.07
C ILE A 412 -19.53 -2.87 0.02
N GLN A 413 -20.53 -2.13 -0.47
CA GLN A 413 -21.43 -2.59 -1.53
C GLN A 413 -20.67 -2.91 -2.81
N TYR A 414 -19.70 -2.07 -3.17
CA TYR A 414 -18.81 -2.36 -4.29
C TYR A 414 -18.11 -3.73 -4.09
N THR A 415 -17.51 -3.95 -2.93
CA THR A 415 -16.75 -5.18 -2.62
C THR A 415 -17.63 -6.44 -2.60
N LEU A 416 -18.81 -6.36 -1.99
CA LEU A 416 -19.69 -7.52 -1.83
C LEU A 416 -20.60 -7.77 -3.04
N GLU A 417 -21.14 -6.72 -3.65
CA GLU A 417 -22.15 -6.84 -4.70
C GLU A 417 -21.55 -6.77 -6.11
N GLN A 418 -20.64 -5.83 -6.37
CA GLN A 418 -20.06 -5.64 -7.70
C GLN A 418 -18.85 -6.55 -7.94
N TYR A 419 -17.92 -6.59 -6.98
CA TYR A 419 -16.75 -7.46 -7.04
C TYR A 419 -17.07 -8.91 -6.70
N ASN A 420 -18.09 -9.15 -5.86
CA ASN A 420 -18.47 -10.48 -5.37
C ASN A 420 -17.32 -11.15 -4.60
N ALA A 421 -16.80 -10.44 -3.60
CA ALA A 421 -15.85 -10.95 -2.60
C ALA A 421 -16.55 -11.85 -1.58
N PHE A 422 -15.76 -12.58 -0.79
CA PHE A 422 -16.29 -13.41 0.31
C PHE A 422 -16.70 -12.55 1.52
N ASP A 423 -15.96 -11.49 1.78
CA ASP A 423 -16.16 -10.56 2.89
C ASP A 423 -15.67 -9.13 2.54
N PRO A 424 -16.11 -8.10 3.29
CA PRO A 424 -15.71 -6.73 3.05
C PRO A 424 -14.32 -6.42 3.62
N ASP A 425 -13.83 -5.21 3.39
CA ASP A 425 -12.68 -4.71 4.17
C ASP A 425 -13.04 -4.63 5.67
N PRO A 426 -12.21 -5.17 6.58
CA PRO A 426 -12.54 -5.24 8.00
C PRO A 426 -12.56 -3.87 8.65
N VAL A 427 -11.78 -2.89 8.16
CA VAL A 427 -11.82 -1.52 8.68
C VAL A 427 -13.11 -0.84 8.24
N GLU A 428 -13.48 -0.95 6.97
CA GLU A 428 -14.77 -0.43 6.49
C GLU A 428 -15.95 -1.07 7.24
N TRP A 429 -15.90 -2.39 7.46
CA TRP A 429 -16.94 -3.12 8.18
C TRP A 429 -17.02 -2.72 9.66
N ALA A 430 -15.89 -2.56 10.33
CA ALA A 430 -15.84 -2.07 11.72
C ALA A 430 -16.54 -0.70 11.84
N TYR A 431 -16.21 0.24 10.96
CA TYR A 431 -16.80 1.57 10.99
C TYR A 431 -18.24 1.63 10.48
N CYS A 432 -18.69 0.66 9.68
CA CYS A 432 -20.11 0.47 9.38
C CYS A 432 -20.89 0.12 10.66
N ILE A 433 -20.38 -0.83 11.46
CA ILE A 433 -20.96 -1.21 12.75
C ILE A 433 -20.96 -0.03 13.74
N ILE A 434 -19.85 0.72 13.83
CA ILE A 434 -19.76 1.93 14.67
C ILE A 434 -20.78 2.99 14.21
N SER A 435 -20.97 3.18 12.92
CA SER A 435 -21.95 4.13 12.39
C SER A 435 -23.38 3.74 12.78
N LEU A 436 -23.72 2.44 12.74
CA LEU A 436 -25.00 1.93 13.22
C LEU A 436 -25.18 2.17 14.74
N LEU A 437 -24.12 1.94 15.52
CA LEU A 437 -24.12 2.23 16.96
C LEU A 437 -24.40 3.72 17.23
N CYS A 438 -23.75 4.62 16.48
CA CYS A 438 -23.93 6.06 16.59
C CYS A 438 -25.35 6.52 16.21
N LEU A 439 -26.03 5.78 15.33
CA LEU A 439 -27.44 6.01 14.97
C LEU A 439 -28.43 5.44 16.00
N GLY A 440 -27.96 4.83 17.08
CA GLY A 440 -28.81 4.14 18.07
C GLY A 440 -29.40 2.82 17.57
N LYS A 441 -28.90 2.28 16.45
CA LYS A 441 -29.35 1.01 15.85
C LYS A 441 -28.57 -0.17 16.43
N PHE A 442 -28.66 -0.36 17.74
CA PHE A 442 -27.84 -1.33 18.47
C PHE A 442 -28.06 -2.78 17.98
N ASP A 443 -29.31 -3.20 17.75
CA ASP A 443 -29.61 -4.56 17.27
C ASP A 443 -29.03 -4.83 15.88
N GLU A 444 -29.05 -3.83 15.00
CA GLU A 444 -28.40 -3.93 13.69
C GLU A 444 -26.87 -4.02 13.86
N ALA A 445 -26.27 -3.24 14.76
CA ALA A 445 -24.83 -3.31 15.03
C ALA A 445 -24.41 -4.71 15.56
N VAL A 446 -25.20 -5.30 16.47
CA VAL A 446 -25.01 -6.68 16.96
C VAL A 446 -25.15 -7.71 15.85
N LYS A 447 -26.12 -7.53 14.95
CA LYS A 447 -26.28 -8.44 13.81
C LYS A 447 -25.06 -8.40 12.88
N HIS A 448 -24.60 -7.20 12.52
CA HIS A 448 -23.49 -7.03 11.57
C HIS A 448 -22.12 -7.41 12.18
N SER A 449 -21.93 -7.26 13.49
CA SER A 449 -20.69 -7.70 14.16
C SER A 449 -20.45 -9.21 14.06
N ASN A 450 -21.55 -9.99 13.96
CA ASN A 450 -21.55 -11.44 13.87
C ASN A 450 -21.63 -11.99 12.44
N GLN A 451 -21.73 -11.13 11.42
CA GLN A 451 -22.00 -11.56 10.04
C GLN A 451 -20.82 -12.27 9.37
N PHE A 452 -19.58 -11.85 9.68
CA PHE A 452 -18.36 -12.40 9.09
C PHE A 452 -17.39 -12.91 10.18
N PRO A 453 -17.72 -14.00 10.90
CA PRO A 453 -17.01 -14.41 12.11
C PRO A 453 -15.53 -14.77 11.87
N CYS A 454 -15.17 -15.19 10.65
CA CYS A 454 -13.79 -15.52 10.28
C CYS A 454 -12.93 -14.30 9.90
N LEU A 455 -13.56 -13.17 9.56
CA LEU A 455 -12.84 -11.94 9.22
C LEU A 455 -12.31 -11.32 10.51
N SER A 456 -10.99 -11.16 10.65
CA SER A 456 -10.34 -10.63 11.85
C SER A 456 -9.34 -9.54 11.50
N HIS A 457 -9.38 -8.46 12.27
CA HIS A 457 -8.50 -7.30 12.17
C HIS A 457 -8.62 -6.51 13.49
N PRO A 458 -7.57 -5.82 13.97
CA PRO A 458 -7.63 -5.10 15.24
C PRO A 458 -8.84 -4.16 15.37
N GLU A 459 -9.11 -3.34 14.35
CA GLU A 459 -10.27 -2.42 14.35
C GLU A 459 -11.62 -3.14 14.48
N LEU A 460 -11.79 -4.29 13.80
CA LEU A 460 -13.03 -5.05 13.83
C LEU A 460 -13.18 -5.83 15.14
N ASP A 461 -12.09 -6.37 15.67
CA ASP A 461 -12.09 -7.11 16.92
C ASP A 461 -12.32 -6.17 18.12
N HIS A 462 -11.76 -4.96 18.09
CA HIS A 462 -12.09 -3.89 19.04
C HIS A 462 -13.59 -3.55 18.99
N THR A 463 -14.13 -3.41 17.78
CA THR A 463 -15.55 -3.09 17.58
C THR A 463 -16.45 -4.21 18.10
N ARG A 464 -16.12 -5.47 17.81
CA ARG A 464 -16.85 -6.64 18.34
C ARG A 464 -16.82 -6.69 19.85
N TRP A 465 -15.65 -6.49 20.46
CA TRP A 465 -15.52 -6.44 21.90
C TRP A 465 -16.40 -5.35 22.50
N VAL A 466 -16.45 -4.16 21.91
CA VAL A 466 -17.34 -3.09 22.39
C VAL A 466 -18.81 -3.48 22.27
N ILE A 467 -19.21 -4.08 21.16
CA ILE A 467 -20.59 -4.56 20.98
C ILE A 467 -20.95 -5.59 22.07
N ASP A 468 -20.07 -6.55 22.34
CA ASP A 468 -20.27 -7.54 23.39
C ASP A 468 -20.28 -6.92 24.80
N PHE A 469 -19.40 -5.95 25.05
CA PHE A 469 -19.34 -5.22 26.32
C PHE A 469 -20.65 -4.47 26.58
N LEU A 470 -21.15 -3.74 25.57
CA LEU A 470 -22.41 -3.01 25.65
C LEU A 470 -23.61 -3.97 25.81
N LYS A 471 -23.60 -5.11 25.10
CA LYS A 471 -24.67 -6.12 25.16
C LYS A 471 -24.81 -6.75 26.55
N HIS A 472 -23.69 -6.97 27.25
CA HIS A 472 -23.67 -7.59 28.59
C HIS A 472 -23.59 -6.56 29.72
N GLY A 473 -23.86 -5.29 29.46
CA GLY A 473 -23.88 -4.25 30.50
C GLY A 473 -22.53 -4.00 31.17
N GLY A 474 -21.43 -4.33 30.48
CA GLY A 474 -20.07 -4.16 30.95
C GLY A 474 -19.45 -5.37 31.67
N ASP A 475 -20.16 -6.51 31.72
CA ASP A 475 -19.69 -7.73 32.38
C ASP A 475 -19.03 -8.71 31.39
N ILE A 476 -17.90 -8.30 30.81
CA ILE A 476 -17.04 -9.18 30.01
C ILE A 476 -15.56 -8.99 30.38
N PRO A 477 -14.69 -10.00 30.13
CA PRO A 477 -13.26 -9.87 30.38
C PRO A 477 -12.63 -8.71 29.60
N PRO A 478 -11.55 -8.10 30.13
CA PRO A 478 -10.75 -7.11 29.40
C PRO A 478 -10.34 -7.63 28.02
N PHE A 479 -10.28 -6.72 27.04
CA PHE A 479 -9.79 -7.07 25.71
C PHE A 479 -8.38 -7.63 25.79
N GLN A 480 -8.19 -8.82 25.22
CA GLN A 480 -6.89 -9.46 25.06
C GLN A 480 -6.58 -9.54 23.58
N GLN A 481 -5.52 -8.84 23.16
CA GLN A 481 -5.04 -8.95 21.80
C GLN A 481 -4.43 -10.33 21.61
N ASN A 482 -4.88 -11.05 20.58
CA ASN A 482 -4.32 -12.35 20.25
C ASN A 482 -3.13 -12.18 19.32
N GLU A 483 -1.92 -12.23 19.88
CA GLU A 483 -0.67 -12.10 19.13
C GLU A 483 -0.43 -13.25 18.11
N GLN A 484 -1.19 -14.34 18.20
CA GLN A 484 -1.06 -15.50 17.31
C GLN A 484 -2.01 -15.46 16.11
N LEU A 485 -2.98 -14.54 16.07
CA LEU A 485 -3.89 -14.41 14.93
C LEU A 485 -3.20 -13.72 13.77
N ARG A 486 -3.30 -14.33 12.58
CA ARG A 486 -3.03 -13.64 11.34
C ARG A 486 -4.24 -12.76 11.01
N TYR A 487 -4.04 -11.45 11.02
CA TYR A 487 -5.09 -10.50 10.65
C TYR A 487 -5.20 -10.36 9.13
N ARG A 488 -6.42 -10.15 8.64
CA ARG A 488 -6.70 -9.82 7.24
C ARG A 488 -6.14 -8.41 6.97
N TYR A 489 -5.30 -8.28 5.96
CA TYR A 489 -4.70 -7.00 5.53
C TYR A 489 -5.70 -5.99 5.02
N THR A 490 -5.68 -4.72 5.44
CA THR A 490 -6.55 -3.65 4.92
C THR A 490 -5.90 -2.74 3.88
N ILE A 491 -6.75 -2.10 3.05
CA ILE A 491 -6.32 -1.00 2.18
C ILE A 491 -6.25 0.35 2.94
N HIS A 492 -6.77 0.40 4.18
CA HIS A 492 -6.85 1.63 4.97
C HIS A 492 -5.66 1.76 5.92
N GLN A 493 -4.91 2.85 5.77
CA GLN A 493 -3.82 3.20 6.67
C GLN A 493 -4.37 4.05 7.83
N LEU A 494 -4.46 3.45 9.01
CA LEU A 494 -4.85 4.10 10.27
C LEU A 494 -3.65 4.22 11.22
N PRO A 495 -3.63 5.21 12.13
CA PRO A 495 -2.58 5.31 13.13
C PRO A 495 -2.64 4.11 14.09
N SER A 496 -1.49 3.49 14.35
CA SER A 496 -1.37 2.45 15.36
C SER A 496 -1.57 3.05 16.75
N ILE A 497 -2.71 2.79 17.38
CA ILE A 497 -3.06 3.26 18.72
C ILE A 497 -3.41 2.09 19.64
N SER A 498 -3.16 2.25 20.94
CA SER A 498 -3.54 1.24 21.94
C SER A 498 -5.06 1.10 22.00
N PHE A 499 -5.55 -0.08 22.42
CA PHE A 499 -6.99 -0.32 22.63
C PHE A 499 -7.67 0.75 23.50
N ASN A 500 -7.06 1.16 24.62
CA ASN A 500 -7.64 2.21 25.48
C ASN A 500 -7.79 3.55 24.74
N LYS A 501 -6.78 3.93 23.96
CA LYS A 501 -6.83 5.14 23.13
C LYS A 501 -7.88 5.04 22.03
N TRP A 502 -8.06 3.85 21.47
CA TRP A 502 -9.12 3.57 20.51
C TRP A 502 -10.51 3.73 21.15
N VAL A 503 -10.73 3.20 22.36
CA VAL A 503 -11.99 3.37 23.11
C VAL A 503 -12.23 4.84 23.46
N GLU A 504 -11.20 5.61 23.85
CA GLU A 504 -11.32 7.07 24.06
C GLU A 504 -11.82 7.78 22.79
N ASN A 505 -11.28 7.43 21.63
CA ASN A 505 -11.71 7.99 20.35
C ASN A 505 -13.17 7.62 20.03
N LEU A 506 -13.57 6.38 20.31
CA LEU A 506 -14.96 5.95 20.14
C LEU A 506 -15.91 6.71 21.08
N CYS A 507 -15.52 6.96 22.33
CA CYS A 507 -16.30 7.79 23.26
C CYS A 507 -16.51 9.21 22.73
N ILE A 508 -15.49 9.82 22.08
CA ILE A 508 -15.63 11.13 21.44
C ILE A 508 -16.69 11.06 20.33
N ILE A 509 -16.61 10.06 19.44
CA ILE A 509 -17.56 9.86 18.35
C ILE A 509 -19.00 9.67 18.89
N LEU A 510 -19.18 8.81 19.90
CA LEU A 510 -20.49 8.54 20.50
C LEU A 510 -21.08 9.80 21.15
N ASN A 511 -20.26 10.60 21.85
CA ASN A 511 -20.70 11.86 22.43
C ASN A 511 -21.13 12.86 21.35
N SER A 512 -20.35 13.02 20.27
CA SER A 512 -20.72 13.86 19.14
C SER A 512 -22.04 13.41 18.50
N CYS A 513 -22.27 12.10 18.42
CA CYS A 513 -23.50 11.50 17.87
C CYS A 513 -24.66 11.38 18.88
N GLN A 514 -24.57 12.05 20.05
CA GLN A 514 -25.62 12.05 21.10
C GLN A 514 -25.92 10.68 21.73
N GLN A 515 -25.00 9.70 21.63
CA GLN A 515 -25.10 8.39 22.28
C GLN A 515 -24.45 8.42 23.68
N LEU A 516 -24.90 9.35 24.53
CA LEU A 516 -24.26 9.68 25.81
C LEU A 516 -24.20 8.49 26.78
N ALA A 517 -25.27 7.69 26.86
CA ALA A 517 -25.32 6.54 27.75
C ALA A 517 -24.28 5.46 27.39
N LEU A 518 -24.05 5.23 26.09
CA LEU A 518 -23.05 4.28 25.60
C LEU A 518 -21.64 4.79 25.88
N ALA A 519 -21.39 6.08 25.63
CA ALA A 519 -20.11 6.73 25.94
C ALA A 519 -19.79 6.68 27.44
N GLU A 520 -20.79 6.86 28.30
CA GLU A 520 -20.62 6.80 29.76
C GLU A 520 -20.25 5.40 30.24
N LEU A 521 -20.85 4.34 29.65
CA LEU A 521 -20.51 2.96 29.98
C LEU A 521 -19.07 2.61 29.60
N LEU A 522 -18.61 3.03 28.42
CA LEU A 522 -17.23 2.82 27.96
C LEU A 522 -16.23 3.66 28.76
N THR A 523 -16.61 4.87 29.17
CA THR A 523 -15.77 5.71 30.05
C THR A 523 -15.58 5.05 31.41
N LYS A 524 -16.62 4.41 31.97
CA LYS A 524 -16.50 3.63 33.22
C LYS A 524 -15.47 2.51 33.09
N TYR A 525 -15.46 1.77 31.97
CA TYR A 525 -14.42 0.77 31.69
C TYR A 525 -13.01 1.36 31.74
N LEU A 526 -12.78 2.49 31.05
CA LEU A 526 -11.47 3.16 31.04
C LEU A 526 -11.02 3.57 32.46
N THR A 527 -11.95 4.08 33.29
CA THR A 527 -11.62 4.46 34.67
C THR A 527 -11.27 3.25 35.55
N LEU A 528 -11.96 2.12 35.39
CA LEU A 528 -11.68 0.88 36.12
C LEU A 528 -10.31 0.30 35.74
N GLN A 529 -9.98 0.30 34.44
CA GLN A 529 -8.66 -0.08 33.94
C GLN A 529 -7.56 0.80 34.52
N ALA A 530 -7.72 2.12 34.49
CA ALA A 530 -6.74 3.06 35.06
C ALA A 530 -6.54 2.85 36.58
N TYR A 531 -7.62 2.54 37.32
CA TYR A 531 -7.54 2.24 38.75
C TYR A 531 -6.81 0.92 39.03
N SER A 532 -7.09 -0.14 38.27
CA SER A 532 -6.42 -1.44 38.39
C SER A 532 -4.91 -1.35 38.08
N PHE A 533 -4.53 -0.56 37.07
CA PHE A 533 -3.13 -0.32 36.72
C PHE A 533 -2.40 0.45 37.82
N ASN A 534 -3.03 1.47 38.40
CA ASN A 534 -2.46 2.25 39.51
C ASN A 534 -2.34 1.44 40.81
N GLN A 535 -3.23 0.49 41.07
CA GLN A 535 -3.07 -0.45 42.20
C GLN A 535 -1.91 -1.41 41.98
N THR A 536 -1.79 -1.99 40.78
CA THR A 536 -0.70 -2.92 40.42
C THR A 536 0.66 -2.22 40.45
N LYS A 537 0.74 -0.97 39.97
CA LYS A 537 1.94 -0.14 40.06
C LYS A 537 2.29 0.21 41.51
N ASN A 538 1.32 0.58 42.34
CA ASN A 538 1.56 0.84 43.76
C ASN A 538 1.99 -0.42 44.54
N ILE A 539 1.49 -1.60 44.18
CA ILE A 539 1.92 -2.87 44.77
C ILE A 539 3.35 -3.20 44.34
N ASN A 540 3.69 -3.01 43.06
CA ASN A 540 5.06 -3.22 42.57
C ASN A 540 6.04 -2.19 43.13
N ASP A 541 5.65 -0.93 43.29
CA ASP A 541 6.47 0.11 43.92
C ASP A 541 6.66 -0.16 45.42
N ARG A 542 5.63 -0.67 46.12
CA ARG A 542 5.77 -1.15 47.51
C ARG A 542 6.67 -2.38 47.62
N ASN A 543 6.55 -3.35 46.72
CA ASN A 543 7.40 -4.54 46.70
C ASN A 543 8.85 -4.18 46.37
N ASN A 544 9.07 -3.23 45.45
CA ASN A 544 10.38 -2.68 45.13
C ASN A 544 10.96 -1.84 46.27
N GLU A 545 10.14 -1.09 47.01
CA GLU A 545 10.57 -0.42 48.25
C GLU A 545 10.94 -1.43 49.35
N VAL A 546 10.22 -2.55 49.47
CA VAL A 546 10.55 -3.62 50.42
C VAL A 546 11.85 -4.33 50.02
N LEU A 547 12.04 -4.65 48.74
CA LEU A 547 13.29 -5.20 48.19
C LEU A 547 14.46 -4.22 48.33
N MET A 548 14.26 -2.93 48.08
CA MET A 548 15.26 -1.87 48.32
C MET A 548 15.60 -1.74 49.81
N LYS A 549 14.61 -1.82 50.72
CA LYS A 549 14.83 -1.82 52.18
C LYS A 549 15.57 -3.07 52.66
N GLN A 550 15.30 -4.24 52.07
CA GLN A 550 16.04 -5.47 52.35
C GLN A 550 17.47 -5.43 51.79
N ALA A 551 17.67 -4.92 50.57
CA ALA A 551 18.99 -4.75 49.97
C ALA A 551 19.84 -3.70 50.70
N THR A 552 19.23 -2.59 51.17
CA THR A 552 19.92 -1.61 52.02
C THR A 552 20.20 -2.13 53.42
N ALA A 553 19.37 -3.00 53.99
CA ALA A 553 19.67 -3.68 55.25
C ALA A 553 20.84 -4.69 55.12
N ILE A 554 20.92 -5.43 54.00
CA ILE A 554 22.03 -6.34 53.70
C ILE A 554 23.32 -5.55 53.43
N HIS A 555 23.25 -4.43 52.71
CA HIS A 555 24.42 -3.57 52.46
C HIS A 555 24.90 -2.77 53.69
N LEU A 556 24.00 -2.36 54.60
CA LEU A 556 24.42 -1.72 55.86
C LEU A 556 25.18 -2.68 56.77
N ASN A 557 24.82 -3.97 56.79
CA ASN A 557 25.52 -4.99 57.59
C ASN A 557 26.88 -5.38 57.00
N TRP A 558 27.07 -5.22 55.69
CA TRP A 558 28.36 -5.42 55.03
C TRP A 558 29.33 -4.25 55.26
N PHE A 559 28.82 -3.02 55.36
CA PHE A 559 29.65 -1.82 55.54
C PHE A 559 30.11 -1.58 56.99
N THR A 560 29.46 -2.17 57.99
CA THR A 560 29.87 -2.06 59.40
C THR A 560 31.01 -3.02 59.80
N ASN A 561 31.36 -4.00 58.93
CA ASN A 561 32.34 -5.04 59.22
C ASN A 561 33.59 -5.03 58.30
N LEU A 562 33.91 -3.92 57.64
CA LEU A 562 35.16 -3.79 56.87
C LEU A 562 36.31 -3.25 57.75
N PRO A 563 37.39 -4.03 58.01
CA PRO A 563 38.47 -3.68 58.93
C PRO A 563 39.53 -2.74 58.33
N VAL A 564 39.12 -1.78 57.48
CA VAL A 564 40.08 -0.98 56.67
C VAL A 564 40.05 0.52 56.99
N ILE A 565 39.22 0.97 57.93
CA ILE A 565 39.12 2.40 58.27
C ILE A 565 40.01 2.79 59.47
N SER A 566 40.50 1.83 60.27
CA SER A 566 41.37 2.11 61.42
C SER A 566 42.84 2.37 61.06
N GLU A 567 43.35 1.90 59.91
CA GLU A 567 44.78 2.05 59.55
C GLU A 567 45.12 3.39 58.86
N ILE A 568 44.14 4.07 58.25
CA ILE A 568 44.40 5.35 57.56
C ILE A 568 44.36 6.55 58.54
N ALA A 569 43.77 6.38 59.72
CA ALA A 569 43.68 7.43 60.74
C ALA A 569 45.00 7.69 61.50
N TYR A 570 45.97 6.77 61.42
CA TYR A 570 47.23 6.86 62.18
C TYR A 570 48.40 7.51 61.41
N MET A 571 48.28 7.73 60.10
CA MET A 571 49.39 8.25 59.28
C MET A 571 49.35 9.76 58.97
N LEU A 572 48.39 10.53 59.48
CA LEU A 572 48.29 11.96 59.17
C LEU A 572 47.95 12.81 60.41
N ASN A 573 48.95 13.03 61.26
CA ASN A 573 49.03 14.17 62.18
C ASN A 573 50.52 14.58 62.28
N PRO A 574 50.91 15.82 61.94
CA PRO A 574 50.63 16.97 62.80
C PRO A 574 50.26 18.30 62.09
N TYR A 575 49.71 19.22 62.87
CA TYR A 575 49.46 20.66 62.68
C TYR A 575 48.07 21.16 62.21
N PRO A 576 47.57 22.28 62.79
CA PRO A 576 46.16 22.45 63.08
C PRO A 576 45.51 23.47 62.14
N PHE A 577 45.27 23.11 60.88
CA PHE A 577 44.38 23.91 60.02
C PHE A 577 43.78 23.04 58.92
N ARG A 578 42.80 22.16 59.23
CA ARG A 578 42.01 21.49 58.16
C ARG A 578 40.72 20.75 58.56
N ASN A 579 39.89 21.27 59.47
CA ASN A 579 38.59 20.64 59.76
C ASN A 579 37.52 20.83 58.65
N LYS A 580 37.59 21.88 57.83
CA LYS A 580 36.59 22.10 56.76
C LYS A 580 36.82 21.29 55.48
N PHE A 581 38.05 20.88 55.18
CA PHE A 581 38.38 20.16 53.94
C PHE A 581 38.05 18.66 54.04
N ILE A 582 38.35 18.02 55.17
CA ILE A 582 38.05 16.60 55.40
C ILE A 582 36.52 16.38 55.50
N VAL A 583 35.79 17.31 56.13
CA VAL A 583 34.32 17.26 56.17
C VAL A 583 33.73 17.43 54.76
N ARG A 584 34.26 18.34 53.93
CA ARG A 584 33.86 18.48 52.52
C ARG A 584 34.21 17.25 51.67
N LEU A 585 35.37 16.63 51.91
CA LEU A 585 35.81 15.43 51.18
C LEU A 585 34.95 14.22 51.56
N LYS A 586 34.66 14.00 52.85
CA LYS A 586 33.73 12.96 53.31
C LYS A 586 32.31 13.17 52.75
N LYS A 587 31.83 14.42 52.68
CA LYS A 587 30.52 14.73 52.11
C LYS A 587 30.47 14.49 50.59
N LYS A 588 31.54 14.83 49.86
CA LYS A 588 31.69 14.57 48.40
C LYS A 588 31.87 13.09 48.08
N LEU A 589 32.63 12.34 48.89
CA LEU A 589 32.79 10.90 48.69
C LEU A 589 31.47 10.17 48.97
N LYS A 590 30.78 10.53 50.05
CA LYS A 590 29.46 9.98 50.39
C LYS A 590 28.42 10.25 49.29
N SER A 591 28.41 11.46 48.72
CA SER A 591 27.49 11.79 47.62
C SER A 591 27.83 11.05 46.32
N LYS A 592 29.13 10.86 46.01
CA LYS A 592 29.54 10.09 44.82
C LYS A 592 29.25 8.59 44.97
N ILE A 593 29.45 8.02 46.16
CA ILE A 593 29.14 6.61 46.44
C ILE A 593 27.62 6.38 46.41
N GLN A 594 26.82 7.30 46.96
CA GLN A 594 25.35 7.26 46.82
C GLN A 594 24.91 7.36 45.35
N TYR A 595 25.51 8.26 44.57
CA TYR A 595 25.20 8.41 43.14
C TYR A 595 25.56 7.15 42.34
N PHE A 596 26.69 6.52 42.64
CA PHE A 596 27.13 5.30 41.97
C PHE A 596 26.22 4.11 42.35
N ALA A 597 25.83 3.99 43.62
CA ALA A 597 24.88 2.98 44.08
C ALA A 597 23.49 3.14 43.44
N ILE A 598 22.96 4.37 43.35
CA ILE A 598 21.67 4.66 42.68
C ILE A 598 21.73 4.35 41.18
N THR A 599 22.85 4.64 40.52
CA THR A 599 23.04 4.35 39.09
C THR A 599 23.16 2.85 38.83
N LEU A 600 23.87 2.11 39.69
CA LEU A 600 24.01 0.66 39.58
C LEU A 600 22.65 -0.04 39.80
N ILE A 601 21.85 0.41 40.77
CA ILE A 601 20.51 -0.13 41.02
C ILE A 601 19.56 0.15 39.85
N ARG A 602 19.62 1.35 39.24
CA ARG A 602 18.83 1.69 38.04
C ARG A 602 19.15 0.81 36.83
N ASN A 603 20.41 0.39 36.69
CA ASN A 603 20.81 -0.48 35.60
C ASN A 603 20.42 -1.94 35.83
N ILE A 604 20.36 -2.38 37.08
CA ILE A 604 19.87 -3.72 37.44
C ILE A 604 18.34 -3.82 37.26
N SER A 605 17.58 -2.74 37.47
CA SER A 605 16.13 -2.70 37.24
C SER A 605 15.69 -2.58 35.76
N LYS A 606 16.64 -2.59 34.82
CA LYS A 606 16.39 -2.54 33.36
C LYS A 606 16.72 -3.85 32.64
N ILE A 607 17.25 -4.84 33.37
CA ILE A 607 17.40 -6.24 32.97
C ILE A 607 16.28 -6.99 33.68
#